data_AF-A0A9D6VDL6-F1
#
_entry.id   AF-A0A9D6VDL6-F1
#
_cell.length_a   1.000
_cell.length_b   1.000
_cell.length_c   1.000
_cell.angle_alpha   90.00
_cell.angle_beta   90.00
_cell.angle_gamma   90.00
#
_symmetry.space_group_name_H-M   'P 1'
#
loop_
_entity.id
_entity.type
_entity.pdbx_description
1 polymer ?
#
loop_
_entity_poly.entity_id
_entity_poly.type
_entity_poly.pdbx_seq_one_letter_code
_entity_poly.pdbx_strand_id
1 'polypeptide(L)'
;MTVSIGGTNRTFYTAYFALDITDPDAEPKLLWSFSDAGMGLSTSYPTIIRMNPPGSNTCPLTGPCDDVWIAVFGSGATGYEGQIGQTGKFYAVDIKIGPRTGTGVGASNVFTTFPIKSASGGDLNTFVGDLVSVDRDLDYRADAIYGGSVINDGSLPWRGRMYRLTAGGCLTAPCSSSTWGYDLSGSRVPTEVLDNFSPYPSGTAIQAGPMVAAPGIAVDDANKLWLFFGTGRFFGNSDKTNSDSQRLYGVKDSVLSYSCTEGSIDGCKVTDLVNVSDVAVCVVCATGTNQVTSTALSGVEKVEGTDPTTTLQGLVQSKNGWFTNLTATRERSITSPTVLGGI
;
A
#
# COMPACT_ATOMS: atom_id res chain seq x y z
N MET A 1 1.97 15.40 -22.04
CA MET A 1 2.20 15.68 -23.49
C MET A 1 2.31 17.19 -23.68
N THR A 2 3.34 17.69 -24.36
CA THR A 2 3.42 19.12 -24.71
C THR A 2 3.03 19.31 -26.16
N VAL A 3 2.03 20.16 -26.41
CA VAL A 3 1.54 20.48 -27.76
C VAL A 3 1.62 21.99 -27.95
N SER A 4 2.13 22.43 -29.10
CA SER A 4 2.06 23.84 -29.48
C SER A 4 0.69 24.14 -30.07
N ILE A 5 -0.08 24.99 -29.40
CA ILE A 5 -1.41 25.42 -29.83
C ILE A 5 -1.33 26.94 -30.05
N GLY A 6 -1.42 27.38 -31.31
CA GLY A 6 -1.30 28.80 -31.67
C GLY A 6 0.06 29.41 -31.31
N GLY A 7 1.15 28.65 -31.40
CA GLY A 7 2.51 29.12 -31.05
C GLY A 7 2.80 29.11 -29.55
N THR A 8 1.85 28.73 -28.70
CA THR A 8 2.06 28.57 -27.26
C THR A 8 2.17 27.09 -26.91
N ASN A 9 3.28 26.71 -26.27
CA ASN A 9 3.43 25.35 -25.74
C ASN A 9 2.49 25.16 -24.55
N ARG A 10 1.63 24.15 -24.63
CA ARG A 10 0.77 23.71 -23.54
C ARG A 10 1.12 22.29 -23.14
N THR A 11 1.33 22.07 -21.85
CA THR A 11 1.58 20.73 -21.30
C THR A 11 0.31 20.19 -20.68
N PHE A 12 -0.14 19.05 -21.19
CA PHE A 12 -1.28 18.29 -20.69
C PHE A 12 -0.77 17.15 -19.81
N TYR A 13 -1.35 17.06 -18.62
CA TYR A 13 -1.12 16.00 -17.64
C TYR A 13 -2.35 15.10 -17.56
N THR A 14 -2.18 13.91 -16.98
CA THR A 14 -3.34 13.17 -16.50
C THR A 14 -3.90 13.83 -15.24
N ALA A 15 -5.12 13.49 -14.86
CA ALA A 15 -5.81 14.16 -13.77
C ALA A 15 -6.70 13.20 -13.00
N TYR A 16 -6.85 13.49 -11.70
CA TYR A 16 -8.01 13.05 -10.93
C TYR A 16 -9.03 14.19 -10.91
N PHE A 17 -10.31 13.88 -10.83
CA PHE A 17 -11.36 14.88 -10.65
C PHE A 17 -12.43 14.35 -9.69
N ALA A 18 -13.11 15.25 -9.00
CA ALA A 18 -14.23 14.91 -8.14
C ALA A 18 -15.53 15.47 -8.70
N LEU A 19 -16.54 14.61 -8.79
CA LEU A 19 -17.90 14.97 -9.15
C LEU A 19 -18.80 14.77 -7.93
N ASP A 20 -19.66 15.74 -7.66
CA ASP A 20 -20.81 15.55 -6.79
C ASP A 20 -21.93 14.90 -7.60
N ILE A 21 -22.24 13.66 -7.26
CA ILE A 21 -23.27 12.80 -7.84
C ILE A 21 -24.37 12.46 -6.82
N THR A 22 -24.53 13.29 -5.79
CA THR A 22 -25.46 13.01 -4.67
C THR A 22 -26.92 12.93 -5.13
N ASP A 23 -27.31 13.80 -6.06
CA ASP A 23 -28.65 13.81 -6.66
C ASP A 23 -28.58 13.15 -8.06
N PRO A 24 -29.08 11.92 -8.22
CA PRO A 24 -29.04 11.20 -9.49
C PRO A 24 -30.01 11.78 -10.54
N ASP A 25 -30.98 12.61 -10.14
CA ASP A 25 -31.92 13.28 -11.05
C ASP A 25 -31.38 14.63 -11.56
N ALA A 26 -30.24 15.08 -11.02
CA ALA A 26 -29.55 16.30 -11.44
C ALA A 26 -28.27 16.00 -12.22
N GLU A 27 -27.79 16.98 -12.99
CA GLU A 27 -26.50 16.88 -13.67
C GLU A 27 -25.35 16.82 -12.63
N PRO A 28 -24.40 15.87 -12.75
CA PRO A 28 -23.22 15.80 -11.89
C PRO A 28 -22.45 17.12 -11.86
N LYS A 29 -22.09 17.59 -10.66
CA LYS A 29 -21.35 18.86 -10.50
C LYS A 29 -19.87 18.58 -10.37
N LEU A 30 -19.05 19.15 -11.25
CA LEU A 30 -17.59 19.13 -11.09
C LEU A 30 -17.19 19.98 -9.88
N LEU A 31 -16.60 19.33 -8.87
CA LEU A 31 -16.06 20.01 -7.69
C LEU A 31 -14.67 20.57 -7.99
N TRP A 32 -13.79 19.72 -8.53
CA TRP A 32 -12.41 20.10 -8.88
C TRP A 32 -11.74 19.07 -9.79
N SER A 33 -10.61 19.47 -10.37
CA SER A 33 -9.66 18.61 -11.09
C SER A 33 -8.26 18.84 -10.54
N PHE A 34 -7.49 17.77 -10.39
CA PHE A 34 -6.14 17.74 -9.86
C PHE A 34 -5.15 17.17 -10.86
N SER A 35 -4.09 17.92 -11.11
CA SER A 35 -2.88 17.47 -11.79
C SER A 35 -1.66 18.09 -11.12
N ASP A 36 -0.54 17.38 -11.12
CA ASP A 36 0.73 17.87 -10.62
C ASP A 36 1.87 17.46 -11.56
N ALA A 37 2.91 18.30 -11.65
CA ALA A 37 4.05 18.01 -12.52
C ALA A 37 4.86 16.79 -12.06
N GLY A 38 4.78 16.42 -10.78
CA GLY A 38 5.39 15.21 -10.23
C GLY A 38 4.46 14.00 -10.21
N MET A 39 3.28 14.09 -10.84
CA MET A 39 2.36 12.97 -11.02
C MET A 39 2.54 12.36 -12.41
N GLY A 40 2.49 11.03 -12.46
CA GLY A 40 2.50 10.26 -13.71
C GLY A 40 1.10 10.16 -14.31
N LEU A 41 0.77 8.99 -14.83
CA LEU A 41 -0.56 8.61 -15.26
C LEU A 41 -1.43 8.33 -14.03
N SER A 42 -2.66 8.83 -14.02
CA SER A 42 -3.68 8.62 -12.99
C SER A 42 -4.24 7.19 -13.03
N THR A 43 -3.37 6.19 -12.86
CA THR A 43 -3.69 4.76 -12.90
C THR A 43 -3.90 4.16 -11.52
N SER A 44 -3.56 4.89 -10.46
CA SER A 44 -3.77 4.44 -9.09
C SER A 44 -5.24 4.54 -8.73
N TYR A 45 -5.81 3.46 -8.21
CA TYR A 45 -7.12 3.52 -7.57
C TYR A 45 -7.00 4.28 -6.25
N PRO A 46 -7.71 5.41 -6.08
CA PRO A 46 -7.62 6.23 -4.87
C PRO A 46 -8.31 5.53 -3.69
N THR A 47 -7.85 5.84 -2.48
CA THR A 47 -8.58 5.55 -1.24
C THR A 47 -9.13 6.82 -0.63
N ILE A 48 -10.26 6.72 0.06
CA ILE A 48 -10.90 7.84 0.76
C ILE A 48 -10.70 7.68 2.26
N ILE A 49 -10.25 8.74 2.91
CA ILE A 49 -10.01 8.77 4.34
C ILE A 49 -10.90 9.80 4.98
N ARG A 50 -11.46 9.42 6.13
CA ARG A 50 -12.13 10.33 7.05
C ARG A 50 -11.25 10.58 8.27
N MET A 51 -11.21 11.82 8.70
CA MET A 51 -10.64 12.24 9.98
C MET A 51 -11.64 13.12 10.71
N ASN A 52 -11.59 13.11 12.03
CA ASN A 52 -12.28 14.08 12.90
C ASN A 52 -11.54 14.12 14.25
N PRO A 53 -11.57 15.23 14.99
CA PRO A 53 -11.09 15.22 16.37
C PRO A 53 -11.93 14.24 17.21
N PRO A 54 -11.34 13.54 18.21
CA PRO A 54 -12.14 12.86 19.22
C PRO A 54 -13.04 13.91 19.87
N GLY A 55 -14.34 13.63 19.91
CA GLY A 55 -15.32 14.63 20.32
C GLY A 55 -15.04 15.20 21.72
N SER A 56 -15.17 16.51 21.87
CA SER A 56 -15.78 17.04 23.10
C SER A 56 -17.24 16.56 23.15
N ASN A 57 -17.90 16.57 24.30
CA ASN A 57 -19.30 16.11 24.48
C ASN A 57 -20.34 16.74 23.52
N THR A 58 -19.95 17.69 22.67
CA THR A 58 -20.78 18.38 21.68
C THR A 58 -20.56 17.92 20.22
N CYS A 59 -19.56 17.07 19.94
CA CYS A 59 -19.23 16.60 18.59
C CYS A 59 -19.37 15.08 18.49
N PRO A 60 -20.43 14.53 17.88
CA PRO A 60 -20.58 13.09 17.72
C PRO A 60 -19.55 12.54 16.72
N LEU A 61 -19.06 11.31 16.96
CA LEU A 61 -18.08 10.63 16.10
C LEU A 61 -18.51 10.56 14.63
N THR A 62 -19.82 10.53 14.38
CA THR A 62 -20.45 10.41 13.06
C THR A 62 -21.16 11.69 12.58
N GLY A 63 -20.87 12.86 13.17
CA GLY A 63 -21.46 14.14 12.76
C GLY A 63 -20.58 15.00 11.85
N PRO A 64 -21.15 16.03 11.19
CA PRO A 64 -20.45 16.96 10.29
C PRO A 64 -19.58 17.99 11.05
N CYS A 65 -19.23 17.69 12.29
CA CYS A 65 -18.54 18.59 13.19
C CYS A 65 -17.03 18.36 13.03
N ASP A 66 -16.40 19.17 12.19
CA ASP A 66 -14.96 19.18 11.90
C ASP A 66 -14.41 17.90 11.24
N ASP A 67 -15.28 17.08 10.62
CA ASP A 67 -14.83 15.96 9.83
C ASP A 67 -14.21 16.43 8.50
N VAL A 68 -13.10 15.81 8.14
CA VAL A 68 -12.36 16.08 6.91
C VAL A 68 -12.25 14.80 6.11
N TRP A 69 -12.62 14.89 4.84
CA TRP A 69 -12.56 13.79 3.89
C TRP A 69 -11.45 14.07 2.88
N ILE A 70 -10.50 13.14 2.79
CA ILE A 70 -9.30 13.28 1.97
C ILE A 70 -9.23 12.11 0.99
N ALA A 71 -9.11 12.41 -0.29
CA ALA A 71 -8.75 11.45 -1.31
C ALA A 71 -7.23 11.28 -1.32
N VAL A 72 -6.75 10.04 -1.24
CA VAL A 72 -5.33 9.70 -1.31
C VAL A 72 -5.08 8.79 -2.49
N PHE A 73 -4.05 9.08 -3.29
CA PHE A 73 -3.69 8.29 -4.47
C PHE A 73 -2.19 8.24 -4.69
N GLY A 74 -1.73 7.17 -5.36
CA GLY A 74 -0.34 6.99 -5.75
C GLY A 74 0.06 7.86 -6.94
N SER A 75 1.36 8.13 -7.05
CA SER A 75 1.91 8.99 -8.12
C SER A 75 1.75 8.41 -9.53
N GLY A 76 1.56 7.09 -9.67
CA GLY A 76 1.37 6.42 -10.96
C GLY A 76 2.59 6.44 -11.90
N ALA A 77 2.55 5.59 -12.93
CA ALA A 77 3.66 5.44 -13.87
C ALA A 77 3.84 6.67 -14.77
N THR A 78 5.06 7.00 -15.20
CA THR A 78 5.31 8.19 -16.04
C THR A 78 5.06 7.96 -17.54
N GLY A 79 4.71 6.74 -17.93
CA GLY A 79 4.40 6.41 -19.33
C GLY A 79 3.53 5.16 -19.46
N TYR A 80 2.99 4.97 -20.67
CA TYR A 80 2.00 3.95 -20.97
C TYR A 80 2.49 2.51 -20.85
N GLU A 81 3.81 2.29 -20.86
CA GLU A 81 4.41 0.97 -20.64
C GLU A 81 4.92 0.82 -19.20
N GLY A 82 4.35 1.58 -18.26
CA GLY A 82 4.71 1.52 -16.84
C GLY A 82 6.13 2.02 -16.57
N GLN A 83 6.56 3.05 -17.31
CA GLN A 83 7.86 3.69 -17.09
C GLN A 83 7.92 4.36 -15.72
N ILE A 84 9.15 4.51 -15.23
CA ILE A 84 9.47 5.22 -14.00
C ILE A 84 10.43 6.36 -14.37
N GLY A 85 10.10 7.58 -13.96
CA GLY A 85 10.93 8.76 -14.21
C GLY A 85 10.70 9.87 -13.21
N GLN A 86 10.31 9.53 -11.99
CA GLN A 86 9.99 10.47 -10.92
C GLN A 86 10.19 9.83 -9.55
N THR A 87 10.29 10.68 -8.52
CA THR A 87 10.13 10.22 -7.14
C THR A 87 8.71 9.74 -6.93
N GLY A 88 8.54 8.52 -6.43
CA GLY A 88 7.22 8.00 -6.05
C GLY A 88 6.61 8.85 -4.95
N LYS A 89 5.28 9.00 -4.93
CA LYS A 89 4.59 9.79 -3.90
C LYS A 89 3.22 9.21 -3.58
N PHE A 90 2.79 9.42 -2.35
CA PHE A 90 1.38 9.48 -2.01
C PHE A 90 0.95 10.95 -2.14
N TYR A 91 -0.21 11.19 -2.74
CA TYR A 91 -0.85 12.51 -2.82
C TYR A 91 -2.11 12.48 -1.96
N ALA A 92 -2.34 13.53 -1.17
CA ALA A 92 -3.52 13.70 -0.35
C ALA A 92 -4.21 15.02 -0.70
N VAL A 93 -5.50 14.96 -1.08
CA VAL A 93 -6.32 16.10 -1.49
C VAL A 93 -7.63 16.10 -0.71
N ASP A 94 -7.93 17.20 -0.04
CA ASP A 94 -9.23 17.39 0.62
C ASP A 94 -10.36 17.40 -0.44
N ILE A 95 -11.37 16.56 -0.27
CA ILE A 95 -12.44 16.36 -1.25
C ILE A 95 -13.37 17.58 -1.32
N LYS A 96 -13.60 18.25 -0.19
CA LYS A 96 -14.51 19.40 -0.11
C LYS A 96 -13.83 20.68 -0.60
N ILE A 97 -12.58 20.88 -0.21
CA ILE A 97 -11.80 22.09 -0.54
C ILE A 97 -11.20 21.98 -1.95
N GLY A 98 -10.79 20.78 -2.35
CA GLY A 98 -10.08 20.51 -3.59
C GLY A 98 -8.65 21.05 -3.61
N PRO A 99 -7.90 20.78 -4.70
CA PRO A 99 -6.61 21.38 -4.92
C PRO A 99 -6.77 22.87 -5.24
N ARG A 100 -6.25 23.75 -4.39
CA ARG A 100 -6.13 25.17 -4.72
C ARG A 100 -4.72 25.46 -5.22
N THR A 101 -4.58 25.70 -6.52
CA THR A 101 -3.36 26.25 -7.10
C THR A 101 -3.49 27.78 -7.19
N GLY A 102 -2.65 28.52 -6.47
CA GLY A 102 -2.59 29.97 -6.56
C GLY A 102 -1.19 30.50 -6.27
N THR A 103 -0.84 31.63 -6.88
CA THR A 103 0.33 32.43 -6.52
C THR A 103 -0.13 33.63 -5.70
N GLY A 104 0.37 33.79 -4.46
CA GLY A 104 0.05 34.93 -3.59
C GLY A 104 -0.01 34.60 -2.09
N VAL A 105 -0.08 35.64 -1.26
CA VAL A 105 0.03 35.59 0.22
C VAL A 105 -1.16 34.89 0.92
N GLY A 106 -2.13 34.37 0.16
CA GLY A 106 -3.27 33.57 0.64
C GLY A 106 -3.40 32.19 -0.02
N ALA A 107 -2.44 31.78 -0.86
CA ALA A 107 -2.42 30.46 -1.46
C ALA A 107 -1.69 29.48 -0.53
N SER A 108 -2.45 28.77 0.30
CA SER A 108 -1.93 27.55 0.91
C SER A 108 -2.14 26.43 -0.11
N ASN A 109 -1.08 25.77 -0.57
CA ASN A 109 -1.21 24.56 -1.38
C ASN A 109 -1.91 23.50 -0.51
N VAL A 110 -3.22 23.30 -0.70
CA VAL A 110 -4.04 22.41 0.17
C VAL A 110 -4.01 20.95 -0.31
N PHE A 111 -2.92 20.53 -0.95
CA PHE A 111 -2.63 19.11 -1.13
C PHE A 111 -1.30 18.79 -0.46
N THR A 112 -1.20 17.61 0.14
CA THR A 112 0.03 17.13 0.77
C THR A 112 0.62 16.03 -0.08
N THR A 113 1.95 16.03 -0.22
CA THR A 113 2.68 14.94 -0.87
C THR A 113 3.59 14.26 0.13
N PHE A 114 3.62 12.94 0.11
CA PHE A 114 4.52 12.13 0.92
C PHE A 114 5.47 11.40 -0.02
N PRO A 115 6.70 11.91 -0.21
CA PRO A 115 7.66 11.32 -1.13
C PRO A 115 8.18 10.00 -0.61
N ILE A 116 8.39 9.06 -1.53
CA ILE A 116 9.03 7.79 -1.27
C ILE A 116 10.54 8.00 -1.22
N LYS A 117 11.12 7.69 -0.05
CA LYS A 117 12.54 7.85 0.23
C LYS A 117 13.19 6.48 0.49
N SER A 118 14.48 6.37 0.21
CA SER A 118 15.32 5.24 0.63
C SER A 118 15.52 5.29 2.15
N ALA A 119 15.98 4.19 2.75
CA ALA A 119 16.37 4.17 4.16
C ALA A 119 17.43 5.23 4.52
N SER A 120 18.24 5.66 3.55
CA SER A 120 19.22 6.75 3.69
C SER A 120 18.64 8.16 3.47
N GLY A 121 17.34 8.29 3.21
CA GLY A 121 16.64 9.57 3.00
C GLY A 121 16.70 10.14 1.57
N GLY A 122 17.31 9.43 0.63
CA GLY A 122 17.36 9.83 -0.78
C GLY A 122 16.04 9.58 -1.51
N ASP A 123 15.71 10.40 -2.49
CA ASP A 123 14.54 10.18 -3.35
C ASP A 123 14.66 8.86 -4.12
N LEU A 124 13.59 8.05 -4.11
CA LEU A 124 13.54 6.81 -4.89
C LEU A 124 12.80 7.02 -6.20
N ASN A 125 13.46 6.69 -7.30
CA ASN A 125 12.85 6.63 -8.63
C ASN A 125 11.89 5.44 -8.69
N THR A 126 10.60 5.71 -8.50
CA THR A 126 9.55 4.69 -8.40
C THR A 126 8.18 5.32 -8.69
N PHE A 127 7.16 4.50 -8.88
CA PHE A 127 5.78 4.96 -8.74
C PHE A 127 5.02 4.11 -7.73
N VAL A 128 4.01 4.73 -7.12
CA VAL A 128 3.08 4.06 -6.21
C VAL A 128 1.80 3.73 -6.98
N GLY A 129 1.33 2.48 -6.83
CA GLY A 129 0.11 1.97 -7.45
C GLY A 129 -1.14 2.29 -6.64
N ASP A 130 -2.09 1.37 -6.65
CA ASP A 130 -3.36 1.46 -5.93
C ASP A 130 -3.15 1.52 -4.41
N LEU A 131 -4.05 2.23 -3.73
CA LEU A 131 -3.99 2.44 -2.29
C LEU A 131 -5.20 1.86 -1.57
N VAL A 132 -5.01 1.54 -0.29
CA VAL A 132 -6.10 1.18 0.63
C VAL A 132 -5.86 1.89 1.96
N SER A 133 -6.93 2.41 2.57
CA SER A 133 -6.89 2.92 3.94
C SER A 133 -7.42 1.87 4.92
N VAL A 134 -6.91 1.92 6.15
CA VAL A 134 -7.43 1.11 7.26
C VAL A 134 -7.82 2.01 8.43
N ASP A 135 -8.97 1.71 9.01
CA ASP A 135 -9.40 2.10 10.35
C ASP A 135 -9.42 0.81 11.15
N ARG A 136 -8.42 0.64 12.02
CA ARG A 136 -8.14 -0.64 12.68
C ARG A 136 -8.95 -0.79 13.95
N ASP A 137 -9.13 0.30 14.70
CA ASP A 137 -9.87 0.30 15.96
C ASP A 137 -11.36 0.63 15.80
N LEU A 138 -11.80 0.83 14.55
CA LEU A 138 -13.19 1.04 14.12
C LEU A 138 -13.79 2.29 14.74
N ASP A 139 -12.99 3.34 14.86
CA ASP A 139 -13.38 4.60 15.49
C ASP A 139 -13.85 5.67 14.49
N TYR A 140 -13.99 5.30 13.22
CA TYR A 140 -14.32 6.14 12.06
C TYR A 140 -13.22 7.12 11.63
N ARG A 141 -11.97 6.85 12.02
CA ARG A 141 -10.77 7.57 11.59
C ARG A 141 -9.78 6.57 11.03
N ALA A 142 -9.28 6.83 9.83
CA ALA A 142 -8.24 5.95 9.29
C ALA A 142 -6.93 6.14 10.06
N ASP A 143 -6.27 5.03 10.39
CA ASP A 143 -4.98 4.96 11.07
C ASP A 143 -3.80 4.91 10.11
N ALA A 144 -4.01 4.35 8.93
CA ALA A 144 -2.96 4.19 7.94
C ALA A 144 -3.48 4.01 6.52
N ILE A 145 -2.56 4.26 5.57
CA ILE A 145 -2.73 3.98 4.15
C ILE A 145 -1.61 3.04 3.72
N TYR A 146 -1.94 2.04 2.92
CA TYR A 146 -0.98 1.13 2.32
C TYR A 146 -0.97 1.26 0.80
N GLY A 147 0.21 1.07 0.22
CA GLY A 147 0.40 1.10 -1.22
C GLY A 147 1.68 0.40 -1.65
N GLY A 148 1.57 -0.38 -2.72
CA GLY A 148 2.71 -1.01 -3.37
C GLY A 148 3.43 -0.06 -4.33
N SER A 149 4.71 -0.32 -4.59
CA SER A 149 5.49 0.39 -5.58
C SER A 149 6.11 -0.49 -6.65
N VAL A 150 6.47 0.14 -7.77
CA VAL A 150 7.25 -0.48 -8.85
C VAL A 150 8.56 0.28 -9.00
N ILE A 151 9.67 -0.44 -8.94
CA ILE A 151 11.04 0.06 -8.96
C ILE A 151 11.80 -0.61 -10.11
N ASN A 152 12.65 0.17 -10.78
CA ASN A 152 13.57 -0.32 -11.80
C ASN A 152 14.93 0.35 -11.61
N ASP A 153 15.95 -0.45 -11.30
CA ASP A 153 17.31 0.03 -11.08
C ASP A 153 18.16 -0.02 -12.36
N GLY A 154 17.54 -0.12 -13.53
CA GLY A 154 18.19 -0.24 -14.83
C GLY A 154 18.32 -1.67 -15.35
N SER A 155 17.93 -2.68 -14.57
CA SER A 155 17.92 -4.09 -14.99
C SER A 155 16.74 -4.86 -14.40
N LEU A 156 16.40 -5.99 -15.03
CA LEU A 156 15.49 -6.98 -14.47
C LEU A 156 16.16 -7.77 -13.32
N PRO A 157 15.37 -8.34 -12.40
CA PRO A 157 13.91 -8.26 -12.32
C PRO A 157 13.42 -6.89 -11.87
N TRP A 158 12.18 -6.54 -12.22
CA TRP A 158 11.51 -5.39 -11.59
C TRP A 158 11.42 -5.61 -10.08
N ARG A 159 11.61 -4.54 -9.32
CA ARG A 159 11.47 -4.54 -7.85
C ARG A 159 10.21 -3.81 -7.42
N GLY A 160 9.92 -3.89 -6.14
CA GLY A 160 8.84 -3.16 -5.51
C GLY A 160 8.91 -3.29 -4.01
N ARG A 161 8.21 -2.38 -3.33
CA ARG A 161 8.12 -2.29 -1.87
C ARG A 161 6.67 -2.07 -1.49
N MET A 162 6.28 -2.58 -0.33
CA MET A 162 5.02 -2.22 0.31
C MET A 162 5.28 -1.10 1.30
N TYR A 163 4.54 -0.01 1.19
CA TYR A 163 4.66 1.16 2.05
C TYR A 163 3.45 1.33 2.94
N ARG A 164 3.69 1.93 4.11
CA ARG A 164 2.70 2.42 5.05
C ARG A 164 2.86 3.92 5.20
N LEU A 165 1.77 4.66 5.07
CA LEU A 165 1.66 6.04 5.51
C LEU A 165 0.73 6.07 6.73
N THR A 166 1.28 6.27 7.92
CA THR A 166 0.49 6.40 9.15
C THR A 166 -0.29 7.71 9.16
N ALA A 167 -1.61 7.62 9.27
CA ALA A 167 -2.44 8.77 9.57
C ALA A 167 -2.49 8.88 11.10
N GLY A 168 -1.72 9.81 11.67
CA GLY A 168 -1.58 9.98 13.14
C GLY A 168 -2.87 10.44 13.86
N GLY A 169 -4.04 10.15 13.30
CA GLY A 169 -5.34 10.64 13.68
C GLY A 169 -5.49 12.15 13.51
N CYS A 170 -6.57 12.66 14.09
CA CYS A 170 -6.77 14.08 14.32
C CYS A 170 -7.15 14.22 15.80
N LEU A 171 -6.32 14.89 16.60
CA LEU A 171 -6.60 15.08 18.04
C LEU A 171 -7.29 16.41 18.32
N THR A 172 -7.07 17.41 17.47
CA THR A 172 -7.62 18.76 17.58
C THR A 172 -7.94 19.30 16.19
N ALA A 173 -9.11 19.93 16.02
CA ALA A 173 -9.44 20.63 14.79
C ALA A 173 -8.54 21.88 14.59
N PRO A 174 -8.31 22.30 13.33
CA PRO A 174 -8.74 21.65 12.09
C PRO A 174 -7.87 20.42 11.75
N CYS A 175 -8.51 19.32 11.35
CA CYS A 175 -7.79 18.13 10.91
C CYS A 175 -7.05 18.38 9.59
N SER A 176 -5.87 17.81 9.44
CA SER A 176 -5.11 17.86 8.19
C SER A 176 -4.15 16.68 8.08
N SER A 177 -3.67 16.42 6.86
CA SER A 177 -2.68 15.38 6.57
C SER A 177 -1.23 15.79 6.89
N SER A 178 -1.00 16.99 7.44
CA SER A 178 0.35 17.55 7.64
C SER A 178 1.23 16.79 8.64
N THR A 179 0.63 15.96 9.49
CA THR A 179 1.32 15.17 10.52
C THR A 179 1.48 13.70 10.15
N TRP A 180 0.94 13.27 9.00
CA TRP A 180 0.95 11.86 8.60
C TRP A 180 2.35 11.38 8.23
N GLY A 181 2.66 10.12 8.51
CA GLY A 181 3.94 9.50 8.22
C GLY A 181 5.08 9.90 9.16
N TYR A 182 6.21 9.23 8.94
CA TYR A 182 7.44 9.45 9.69
C TYR A 182 8.05 10.82 9.36
N ASP A 183 8.51 11.54 10.39
CA ASP A 183 9.16 12.84 10.23
C ASP A 183 10.65 12.67 9.92
N LEU A 184 10.99 12.66 8.64
CA LEU A 184 12.36 12.65 8.16
C LEU A 184 12.87 14.10 8.05
N SER A 185 13.27 14.66 9.20
CA SER A 185 13.89 15.99 9.28
C SER A 185 13.05 17.10 8.63
N GLY A 186 11.75 17.13 8.93
CA GLY A 186 10.77 18.09 8.40
C GLY A 186 10.03 17.61 7.16
N SER A 187 10.41 16.47 6.58
CA SER A 187 9.68 15.83 5.48
C SER A 187 8.89 14.63 5.99
N ARG A 188 7.57 14.67 5.81
CA ARG A 188 6.67 13.56 6.13
C ARG A 188 6.71 12.50 5.04
N VAL A 189 7.07 11.27 5.39
CA VAL A 189 7.30 10.17 4.45
C VAL A 189 6.60 8.88 4.86
N PRO A 190 6.17 8.04 3.91
CA PRO A 190 5.76 6.67 4.20
C PRO A 190 6.97 5.83 4.65
N THR A 191 6.72 4.81 5.47
CA THR A 191 7.70 3.82 5.93
C THR A 191 7.50 2.49 5.21
N GLU A 192 8.52 1.64 5.22
CA GLU A 192 8.52 0.33 4.57
C GLU A 192 7.83 -0.73 5.44
N VAL A 193 6.85 -1.42 4.87
CA VAL A 193 6.30 -2.67 5.42
C VAL A 193 7.11 -3.86 4.91
N LEU A 194 7.40 -3.90 3.60
CA LEU A 194 8.17 -4.98 2.97
C LEU A 194 9.09 -4.42 1.88
N ASP A 195 10.35 -4.87 1.87
CA ASP A 195 11.34 -4.69 0.80
C ASP A 195 12.03 -6.03 0.52
N ASN A 196 13.37 -6.09 0.60
CA ASN A 196 14.10 -7.34 0.59
C ASN A 196 13.91 -8.04 1.93
N PHE A 197 13.72 -9.35 1.88
CA PHE A 197 13.50 -10.18 3.05
C PHE A 197 14.29 -11.48 2.94
N SER A 198 14.57 -12.08 4.08
CA SER A 198 15.23 -13.37 4.19
C SER A 198 14.16 -14.46 4.37
N PRO A 199 14.00 -15.39 3.42
CA PRO A 199 13.06 -16.49 3.57
C PRO A 199 13.48 -17.46 4.68
N TYR A 200 12.51 -17.99 5.42
CA TYR A 200 12.67 -19.15 6.30
C TYR A 200 12.21 -20.41 5.55
N PRO A 201 12.91 -21.56 5.66
CA PRO A 201 14.04 -21.87 6.55
C PRO A 201 15.43 -21.54 5.99
N SER A 202 15.56 -21.17 4.71
CA SER A 202 16.84 -20.82 4.06
C SER A 202 16.82 -19.38 3.57
N GLY A 203 17.75 -18.51 3.98
CA GLY A 203 17.60 -17.08 3.68
C GLY A 203 18.85 -16.37 3.14
N THR A 204 19.13 -16.50 1.84
CA THR A 204 19.73 -15.37 1.10
C THR A 204 18.61 -14.37 0.85
N ALA A 205 18.85 -13.09 1.15
CA ALA A 205 17.84 -12.05 0.97
C ALA A 205 17.36 -12.03 -0.49
N ILE A 206 16.05 -12.06 -0.69
CA ILE A 206 15.40 -11.94 -1.99
C ILE A 206 14.54 -10.67 -2.03
N GLN A 207 14.31 -10.19 -3.24
CA GLN A 207 13.48 -9.01 -3.51
C GLN A 207 12.01 -9.40 -3.49
N ALA A 208 11.14 -8.51 -3.00
CA ALA A 208 9.70 -8.76 -2.99
C ALA A 208 9.13 -8.92 -4.42
N GLY A 209 9.35 -7.93 -5.26
CA GLY A 209 8.82 -7.86 -6.62
C GLY A 209 7.93 -6.63 -6.81
N PRO A 210 7.57 -6.26 -8.05
CA PRO A 210 6.78 -5.07 -8.33
C PRO A 210 5.36 -5.20 -7.78
N MET A 211 4.79 -4.14 -7.20
CA MET A 211 3.46 -4.16 -6.62
C MET A 211 2.65 -3.00 -7.19
N VAL A 212 1.53 -3.31 -7.85
CA VAL A 212 0.63 -2.30 -8.46
C VAL A 212 -0.71 -2.25 -7.74
N ALA A 213 -1.25 -3.40 -7.34
CA ALA A 213 -2.53 -3.49 -6.65
C ALA A 213 -2.39 -3.18 -5.15
N ALA A 214 -3.47 -2.66 -4.56
CA ALA A 214 -3.56 -2.42 -3.12
C ALA A 214 -3.69 -3.76 -2.37
N PRO A 215 -3.14 -3.89 -1.16
CA PRO A 215 -3.32 -5.08 -0.34
C PRO A 215 -4.76 -5.22 0.17
N GLY A 216 -5.17 -6.46 0.43
CA GLY A 216 -6.29 -6.77 1.32
C GLY A 216 -5.81 -6.77 2.77
N ILE A 217 -6.68 -6.40 3.71
CA ILE A 217 -6.32 -6.20 5.12
C ILE A 217 -7.22 -7.02 6.03
N ALA A 218 -6.65 -7.61 7.07
CA ALA A 218 -7.40 -8.22 8.17
C ALA A 218 -6.65 -8.09 9.49
N VAL A 219 -7.34 -8.33 10.60
CA VAL A 219 -6.74 -8.48 11.93
C VAL A 219 -6.98 -9.91 12.39
N ASP A 220 -5.95 -10.59 12.90
CA ASP A 220 -6.08 -11.94 13.45
C ASP A 220 -6.47 -11.94 14.94
N ASP A 221 -6.75 -13.14 15.46
CA ASP A 221 -7.11 -13.33 16.88
C ASP A 221 -5.96 -12.99 17.86
N ALA A 222 -4.72 -12.89 17.36
CA ALA A 222 -3.56 -12.42 18.12
C ALA A 222 -3.38 -10.89 18.04
N ASN A 223 -4.40 -10.19 17.52
CA ASN A 223 -4.46 -8.75 17.36
C ASN A 223 -3.36 -8.21 16.42
N LYS A 224 -2.90 -9.01 15.46
CA LYS A 224 -1.93 -8.62 14.43
C LYS A 224 -2.66 -8.16 13.18
N LEU A 225 -2.28 -6.99 12.67
CA LEU A 225 -2.77 -6.50 11.38
C LEU A 225 -1.98 -7.16 10.25
N TRP A 226 -2.69 -7.80 9.34
CA TRP A 226 -2.18 -8.51 8.19
C TRP A 226 -2.44 -7.74 6.90
N LEU A 227 -1.46 -7.77 6.01
CA LEU A 227 -1.57 -7.33 4.63
C LEU A 227 -1.41 -8.53 3.72
N PHE A 228 -2.40 -8.74 2.86
CA PHE A 228 -2.39 -9.77 1.83
C PHE A 228 -2.26 -9.09 0.47
N PHE A 229 -1.27 -9.49 -0.32
CA PHE A 229 -1.05 -8.90 -1.64
C PHE A 229 -0.23 -9.83 -2.52
N GLY A 230 -0.11 -9.49 -3.79
CA GLY A 230 0.80 -10.17 -4.69
C GLY A 230 1.61 -9.21 -5.53
N THR A 231 2.61 -9.77 -6.20
CA THR A 231 3.50 -9.01 -7.06
C THR A 231 3.17 -9.25 -8.54
N GLY A 232 3.37 -8.20 -9.31
CA GLY A 232 3.07 -8.17 -10.72
C GLY A 232 2.98 -6.76 -11.25
N ARG A 233 3.27 -6.65 -12.55
CA ARG A 233 2.95 -5.48 -13.36
C ARG A 233 2.53 -5.94 -14.76
N PHE A 234 1.68 -5.15 -15.40
CA PHE A 234 1.17 -5.46 -16.74
C PHE A 234 0.76 -4.19 -17.49
N PHE A 235 1.75 -3.39 -17.87
CA PHE A 235 1.54 -2.12 -18.58
C PHE A 235 1.96 -2.19 -20.05
N GLY A 236 3.03 -2.92 -20.38
CA GLY A 236 3.64 -2.91 -21.70
C GLY A 236 3.78 -4.28 -22.35
N ASN A 237 4.21 -4.30 -23.61
CA ASN A 237 4.44 -5.56 -24.34
C ASN A 237 5.55 -6.43 -23.72
N SER A 238 6.58 -5.81 -23.11
CA SER A 238 7.65 -6.53 -22.41
C SER A 238 7.14 -7.31 -21.19
N ASP A 239 6.07 -6.84 -20.55
CA ASP A 239 5.46 -7.54 -19.42
C ASP A 239 4.84 -8.89 -19.86
N LYS A 240 4.37 -9.01 -21.11
CA LYS A 240 3.75 -10.25 -21.65
C LYS A 240 4.73 -11.41 -21.77
N THR A 241 6.01 -11.12 -21.97
CA THR A 241 7.06 -12.14 -22.14
C THR A 241 7.92 -12.31 -20.89
N ASN A 242 7.92 -11.34 -19.97
CA ASN A 242 8.64 -11.42 -18.70
C ASN A 242 8.18 -12.65 -17.89
N SER A 243 9.16 -13.46 -17.49
CA SER A 243 8.98 -14.69 -16.72
C SER A 243 9.66 -14.64 -15.35
N ASP A 244 9.96 -13.44 -14.85
CA ASP A 244 10.53 -13.28 -13.51
C ASP A 244 9.50 -13.76 -12.47
N SER A 245 9.97 -14.51 -11.48
CA SER A 245 9.11 -15.10 -10.45
C SER A 245 8.37 -14.02 -9.67
N GLN A 246 7.05 -14.19 -9.57
CA GLN A 246 6.15 -13.36 -8.77
C GLN A 246 5.64 -14.16 -7.56
N ARG A 247 5.08 -13.46 -6.57
CA ARG A 247 4.72 -14.03 -5.27
C ARG A 247 3.38 -13.50 -4.75
N LEU A 248 2.75 -14.30 -3.90
CA LEU A 248 1.72 -13.84 -2.97
C LEU A 248 2.31 -13.77 -1.57
N TYR A 249 1.79 -12.85 -0.78
CA TYR A 249 2.26 -12.52 0.56
C TYR A 249 1.09 -12.44 1.52
N GLY A 250 1.33 -12.89 2.76
CA GLY A 250 0.63 -12.45 3.94
C GLY A 250 1.67 -11.93 4.94
N VAL A 251 1.70 -10.63 5.21
CA VAL A 251 2.69 -10.02 6.11
C VAL A 251 2.02 -9.30 7.27
N LYS A 252 2.64 -9.35 8.44
CA LYS A 252 2.16 -8.67 9.64
C LYS A 252 2.80 -7.29 9.74
N ASP A 253 1.97 -6.25 9.82
CA ASP A 253 2.43 -4.92 10.11
C ASP A 253 2.73 -4.77 11.61
N SER A 254 3.98 -4.60 11.97
CA SER A 254 4.39 -4.46 13.38
C SER A 254 3.96 -3.14 14.03
N VAL A 255 3.79 -2.05 13.27
CA VAL A 255 3.41 -0.72 13.78
C VAL A 255 1.92 -0.67 14.06
N LEU A 256 1.09 -1.10 13.09
CA LEU A 256 -0.35 -1.17 13.31
C LEU A 256 -0.72 -2.35 14.23
N SER A 257 0.19 -3.30 14.46
CA SER A 257 0.03 -4.29 15.53
C SER A 257 0.54 -3.80 16.91
N TYR A 258 0.88 -2.51 17.03
CA TYR A 258 1.39 -1.86 18.24
C TYR A 258 2.61 -2.55 18.88
N SER A 259 3.46 -3.14 18.04
CA SER A 259 4.68 -3.85 18.44
C SER A 259 5.97 -3.19 17.95
N CYS A 260 5.86 -2.12 17.15
CA CYS A 260 6.98 -1.31 16.69
C CYS A 260 6.57 0.16 16.63
N THR A 261 7.51 1.05 16.94
CA THR A 261 7.35 2.50 16.78
C THR A 261 8.27 2.95 15.65
N GLU A 262 7.73 3.73 14.70
CA GLU A 262 8.47 4.22 13.54
C GLU A 262 9.60 5.18 13.96
N GLY A 263 10.84 4.68 14.00
CA GLY A 263 12.05 5.48 14.27
C GLY A 263 12.92 5.74 13.05
N SER A 264 12.66 5.06 11.94
CA SER A 264 13.29 5.24 10.63
C SER A 264 12.37 4.71 9.54
N ILE A 265 12.70 5.00 8.27
CA ILE A 265 11.91 4.54 7.11
C ILE A 265 11.76 3.02 7.08
N ASP A 266 12.79 2.27 7.44
CA ASP A 266 12.81 0.81 7.34
C ASP A 266 12.89 0.09 8.70
N GLY A 267 12.79 0.83 9.81
CA GLY A 267 13.01 0.30 11.15
C GLY A 267 11.96 -0.70 11.63
N CYS A 268 10.79 -0.72 11.00
CA CYS A 268 9.68 -1.63 11.33
C CYS A 268 9.31 -2.58 10.17
N LYS A 269 10.14 -2.68 9.13
CA LYS A 269 9.85 -3.56 7.98
C LYS A 269 9.91 -5.04 8.36
N VAL A 270 9.16 -5.86 7.65
CA VAL A 270 9.24 -7.32 7.78
C VAL A 270 10.49 -7.84 7.08
N THR A 271 11.16 -8.80 7.71
CA THR A 271 12.42 -9.37 7.20
C THR A 271 12.46 -10.90 7.22
N ASP A 272 11.58 -11.56 7.97
CA ASP A 272 11.58 -13.01 8.18
C ASP A 272 10.19 -13.60 7.84
N LEU A 273 10.07 -14.16 6.64
CA LEU A 273 8.82 -14.74 6.12
C LEU A 273 8.98 -16.23 5.90
N VAL A 274 7.96 -17.00 6.29
CA VAL A 274 7.89 -18.44 6.01
C VAL A 274 7.67 -18.65 4.52
N ASN A 275 8.56 -19.40 3.87
CA ASN A 275 8.32 -19.86 2.51
C ASN A 275 7.36 -21.04 2.54
N VAL A 276 6.14 -20.84 2.02
CA VAL A 276 5.12 -21.89 1.91
C VAL A 276 4.91 -22.36 0.46
N SER A 277 5.86 -22.08 -0.43
CA SER A 277 5.72 -22.37 -1.87
C SER A 277 5.63 -23.87 -2.20
N ASP A 278 6.20 -24.74 -1.35
CA ASP A 278 6.18 -26.19 -1.54
C ASP A 278 5.22 -26.90 -0.56
N VAL A 279 4.42 -26.13 0.19
CA VAL A 279 3.46 -26.67 1.15
C VAL A 279 2.26 -27.22 0.40
N ALA A 280 1.96 -28.49 0.62
CA ALA A 280 0.69 -29.10 0.24
C ALA A 280 -0.14 -29.40 1.49
N VAL A 281 -1.41 -29.00 1.45
CA VAL A 281 -2.39 -29.25 2.51
C VAL A 281 -3.39 -30.28 2.04
N CYS A 282 -3.49 -31.36 2.80
CA CYS A 282 -4.49 -32.39 2.63
C CYS A 282 -5.73 -32.06 3.48
N VAL A 283 -6.89 -31.87 2.84
CA VAL A 283 -8.15 -31.54 3.54
C VAL A 283 -8.81 -32.79 4.12
N VAL A 284 -8.73 -33.93 3.42
CA VAL A 284 -9.23 -35.24 3.87
C VAL A 284 -8.11 -36.26 3.71
N CYS A 285 -7.47 -36.62 4.81
CA CYS A 285 -6.26 -37.43 4.81
C CYS A 285 -6.53 -38.87 5.22
N ALA A 286 -5.75 -39.80 4.67
CA ALA A 286 -5.76 -41.17 5.14
C ALA A 286 -5.31 -41.22 6.61
N THR A 287 -5.85 -42.18 7.37
CA THR A 287 -5.46 -42.34 8.77
C THR A 287 -3.95 -42.58 8.88
N GLY A 288 -3.27 -41.80 9.73
CA GLY A 288 -1.83 -41.93 9.96
C GLY A 288 -0.94 -41.15 8.98
N THR A 289 -1.50 -40.32 8.09
CA THR A 289 -0.72 -39.40 7.25
C THR A 289 -0.76 -37.97 7.76
N ASN A 290 0.31 -37.22 7.49
CA ASN A 290 0.39 -35.80 7.84
C ASN A 290 -0.63 -34.98 7.03
N GLN A 291 -1.21 -33.96 7.66
CA GLN A 291 -2.12 -33.02 7.01
C GLN A 291 -1.35 -32.02 6.14
N VAL A 292 -0.15 -31.65 6.58
CA VAL A 292 0.78 -30.77 5.88
C VAL A 292 1.99 -31.58 5.42
N THR A 293 2.39 -31.37 4.17
CA THR A 293 3.64 -31.91 3.62
C THR A 293 4.44 -30.81 2.95
N SER A 294 5.74 -30.74 3.25
CA SER A 294 6.70 -29.82 2.63
C SER A 294 8.08 -30.48 2.65
N THR A 295 8.89 -30.22 1.63
CA THR A 295 10.29 -30.67 1.59
C THR A 295 11.22 -29.76 2.37
N ALA A 296 10.83 -28.48 2.55
CA ALA A 296 11.60 -27.49 3.28
C ALA A 296 11.21 -27.39 4.77
N LEU A 297 9.93 -27.50 5.10
CA LEU A 297 9.40 -27.32 6.46
C LEU A 297 9.28 -28.67 7.20
N SER A 298 10.41 -29.34 7.40
CA SER A 298 10.46 -30.63 8.11
C SER A 298 9.87 -30.53 9.51
N GLY A 299 9.02 -31.49 9.87
CA GLY A 299 8.34 -31.54 11.18
C GLY A 299 7.01 -30.80 11.25
N VAL A 300 6.66 -29.96 10.27
CA VAL A 300 5.36 -29.29 10.21
C VAL A 300 4.33 -30.23 9.59
N GLU A 301 3.51 -30.86 10.43
CA GLU A 301 2.61 -31.97 10.02
C GLU A 301 1.13 -31.60 10.03
N LYS A 302 0.75 -30.54 10.75
CA LYS A 302 -0.64 -30.06 10.90
C LYS A 302 -0.78 -28.62 10.42
N VAL A 303 -1.98 -28.26 9.97
CA VAL A 303 -2.28 -26.87 9.59
C VAL A 303 -2.42 -26.01 10.84
N GLU A 304 -3.32 -26.41 11.73
CA GLU A 304 -3.73 -25.61 12.89
C GLU A 304 -2.99 -26.01 14.17
N GLY A 305 -2.78 -25.02 15.02
CA GLY A 305 -2.19 -25.16 16.35
C GLY A 305 -1.14 -24.09 16.65
N THR A 306 -0.63 -24.11 17.87
CA THR A 306 0.25 -23.05 18.41
C THR A 306 1.73 -23.42 18.42
N ASP A 307 2.06 -24.70 18.24
CA ASP A 307 3.45 -25.17 18.28
C ASP A 307 4.14 -24.86 16.94
N PRO A 308 5.15 -23.97 16.91
CA PRO A 308 5.81 -23.55 15.68
C PRO A 308 6.68 -24.63 15.04
N THR A 309 6.93 -25.74 15.74
CA THR A 309 7.75 -26.84 15.23
C THR A 309 6.92 -27.93 14.57
N THR A 310 5.62 -28.01 14.88
CA THR A 310 4.73 -29.09 14.41
C THR A 310 3.53 -28.61 13.61
N THR A 311 3.21 -27.31 13.64
CA THR A 311 2.02 -26.74 13.01
C THR A 311 2.33 -25.55 12.12
N LEU A 312 1.67 -25.46 10.97
CA LEU A 312 1.90 -24.39 10.00
C LEU A 312 1.45 -23.03 10.56
N GLN A 313 0.29 -22.98 11.21
CA GLN A 313 -0.22 -21.79 11.88
C GLN A 313 0.74 -21.32 12.97
N GLY A 314 1.21 -22.20 13.85
CA GLY A 314 2.20 -21.86 14.88
C GLY A 314 3.49 -21.31 14.27
N LEU A 315 3.98 -21.94 13.20
CA LEU A 315 5.22 -21.51 12.53
C LEU A 315 5.05 -20.10 11.94
N VAL A 316 4.00 -19.88 11.17
CA VAL A 316 3.66 -18.56 10.60
C VAL A 316 3.44 -17.54 11.71
N GLN A 317 2.84 -17.93 12.84
CA GLN A 317 2.65 -17.04 13.98
C GLN A 317 3.96 -16.63 14.65
N SER A 318 4.98 -17.50 14.65
CA SER A 318 6.32 -17.20 15.17
C SER A 318 7.18 -16.27 14.28
N LYS A 319 6.72 -15.98 13.06
CA LYS A 319 7.42 -15.18 12.04
C LYS A 319 6.69 -13.88 11.70
N ASN A 320 7.24 -13.07 10.79
CA ASN A 320 6.60 -11.82 10.35
C ASN A 320 5.51 -12.06 9.30
N GLY A 321 5.28 -13.30 8.88
CA GLY A 321 4.29 -13.66 7.87
C GLY A 321 4.74 -14.85 7.03
N TRP A 322 4.20 -14.93 5.83
CA TRP A 322 4.49 -15.98 4.85
C TRP A 322 4.49 -15.42 3.43
N PHE A 323 5.06 -16.20 2.51
CA PHE A 323 4.93 -15.97 1.07
C PHE A 323 4.87 -17.30 0.31
N THR A 324 4.24 -17.28 -0.85
CA THR A 324 4.30 -18.36 -1.84
C THR A 324 4.71 -17.80 -3.19
N ASN A 325 5.58 -18.50 -3.91
CA ASN A 325 5.85 -18.20 -5.31
C ASN A 325 4.64 -18.61 -6.16
N LEU A 326 4.34 -17.77 -7.15
CA LEU A 326 3.42 -18.10 -8.23
C LEU A 326 4.15 -19.03 -9.21
N THR A 327 3.68 -20.28 -9.30
CA THR A 327 4.43 -21.38 -9.93
C THR A 327 4.18 -21.49 -11.43
N ALA A 328 3.08 -20.94 -11.94
CA ALA A 328 2.84 -20.95 -13.37
C ALA A 328 3.74 -19.93 -14.07
N THR A 329 4.22 -20.29 -15.27
CA THR A 329 5.12 -19.43 -16.04
C THR A 329 4.42 -18.10 -16.35
N ARG A 330 5.05 -16.98 -15.98
CA ARG A 330 4.56 -15.61 -16.19
C ARG A 330 3.33 -15.23 -15.34
N GLU A 331 2.93 -16.08 -14.41
CA GLU A 331 1.88 -15.81 -13.45
C GLU A 331 2.24 -14.60 -12.57
N ARG A 332 1.25 -13.78 -12.26
CA ARG A 332 1.41 -12.52 -11.53
C ARG A 332 0.09 -12.09 -10.91
N SER A 333 0.15 -11.35 -9.82
CA SER A 333 -1.01 -10.71 -9.22
C SER A 333 -1.01 -9.22 -9.57
N ILE A 334 -2.11 -8.75 -10.17
CA ILE A 334 -2.30 -7.36 -10.58
C ILE A 334 -3.64 -6.80 -10.09
N THR A 335 -4.31 -7.52 -9.19
CA THR A 335 -5.61 -7.16 -8.63
C THR A 335 -5.56 -7.24 -7.11
N SER A 336 -6.28 -6.35 -6.44
CA SER A 336 -6.38 -6.39 -4.98
C SER A 336 -7.08 -7.68 -4.54
N PRO A 337 -6.51 -8.44 -3.59
CA PRO A 337 -7.19 -9.60 -3.05
C PRO A 337 -8.38 -9.16 -2.19
N THR A 338 -9.41 -9.99 -2.15
CA THR A 338 -10.52 -9.84 -1.21
C THR A 338 -10.24 -10.69 0.01
N VAL A 339 -10.40 -10.12 1.19
CA VAL A 339 -10.27 -10.82 2.48
C VAL A 339 -11.57 -10.67 3.24
N LEU A 340 -12.19 -11.77 3.65
CA LEU A 340 -13.49 -11.79 4.33
C LEU A 340 -13.63 -13.00 5.24
N GLY A 341 -13.98 -12.78 6.52
CA GLY A 341 -14.43 -13.85 7.42
C GLY A 341 -13.39 -14.95 7.67
N GLY A 342 -12.09 -14.62 7.59
CA GLY A 342 -10.99 -15.58 7.75
C GLY A 342 -10.54 -16.28 6.46
N ILE A 343 -10.98 -15.79 5.29
CA ILE A 343 -10.59 -16.23 3.95
C ILE A 343 -9.95 -15.08 3.19
#